data_AF-A0A4P9YG11-F1
#
_entry.id   AF-A0A4P9YG11-F1
#
_cell.length_a   1.000
_cell.length_b   1.000
_cell.length_c   1.000
_cell.angle_alpha   90.00
_cell.angle_beta   90.00
_cell.angle_gamma   90.00
#
_symmetry.space_group_name_H-M   'P 1'
#
loop_
_entity.id
_entity.type
_entity.pdbx_description
1 polymer ?
#
loop_
_entity_poly.entity_id
_entity_poly.type
_entity_poly.pdbx_seq_one_letter_code
_entity_poly.pdbx_strand_id
1 'polypeptide(L)'
;QGIYRSIYGYAKGSNELLVVECGKGGLEEMIENFDETQVLYGFAKVIDENTRLPKFVFIAWCPEGAAMNRRSQFNIHSRQVAQKLKGFHVEIVARNEFDIKPEVIKKKIRDSSGAKFSIHQ
;
A
#
# COMPACT_ATOMS: atom_id res chain seq x y z
N GLN A 1 -18.41 6.06 -11.48
CA GLN A 1 -18.45 5.47 -10.12
C GLN A 1 -17.00 5.27 -9.68
N GLY A 2 -16.56 5.86 -8.57
CA GLY A 2 -15.13 5.86 -8.20
C GLY A 2 -14.71 4.52 -7.58
N ILE A 3 -13.56 3.99 -7.99
CA ILE A 3 -12.81 2.96 -7.27
C ILE A 3 -11.87 3.69 -6.32
N TYR A 4 -11.88 3.34 -5.04
CA TYR A 4 -11.07 3.98 -4.00
C TYR A 4 -9.90 3.10 -3.54
N ARG A 5 -9.91 1.80 -3.87
CA ARG A 5 -8.79 0.88 -3.65
C ARG A 5 -8.64 -0.14 -4.77
N SER A 6 -7.42 -0.64 -4.91
CA SER A 6 -7.06 -1.74 -5.81
C SER A 6 -5.92 -2.56 -5.22
N ILE A 7 -6.00 -3.88 -5.38
CA ILE A 7 -4.96 -4.85 -5.02
C ILE A 7 -4.47 -5.52 -6.29
N TYR A 8 -3.15 -5.56 -6.44
CA TYR A 8 -2.48 -6.21 -7.57
C TYR A 8 -1.66 -7.40 -7.08
N GLY A 9 -1.69 -8.47 -7.85
CA GLY A 9 -0.94 -9.69 -7.59
C GLY A 9 -0.38 -10.26 -8.89
N TYR A 10 0.53 -11.22 -8.79
CA TYR A 10 1.15 -11.82 -9.97
C TYR A 10 0.25 -12.84 -10.63
N ALA A 11 0.18 -12.82 -11.97
CA ALA A 11 -0.34 -13.95 -12.72
C ALA A 11 0.50 -15.20 -12.45
N LYS A 12 -0.16 -16.37 -12.47
CA LYS A 12 0.49 -17.65 -12.17
C LYS A 12 1.65 -17.90 -13.13
N GLY A 13 2.87 -17.97 -12.59
CA GLY A 13 4.08 -18.28 -13.35
C GLY A 13 4.65 -17.15 -14.22
N SER A 14 4.11 -15.93 -14.19
CA SER A 14 4.62 -14.79 -14.97
C SER A 14 4.95 -13.57 -14.09
N ASN A 15 5.66 -12.57 -14.61
CA ASN A 15 5.90 -11.31 -13.90
C ASN A 15 4.83 -10.26 -14.18
N GLU A 16 3.72 -10.65 -14.79
CA GLU A 16 2.61 -9.76 -15.08
C GLU A 16 1.76 -9.55 -13.83
N LEU A 17 1.35 -8.31 -13.59
CA LEU A 17 0.44 -7.96 -12.52
C LEU A 17 -0.99 -7.93 -13.03
N LEU A 18 -1.87 -8.57 -12.26
CA LEU A 18 -3.31 -8.56 -12.46
C LEU A 18 -3.98 -7.85 -11.30
N VAL A 19 -5.15 -7.27 -11.56
CA VAL A 19 -6.04 -6.79 -10.50
C VAL A 19 -6.63 -8.03 -9.81
N VAL A 20 -6.24 -8.24 -8.56
CA VAL A 20 -6.82 -9.29 -7.71
C VAL A 20 -8.15 -8.81 -7.18
N GLU A 21 -8.22 -7.54 -6.78
CA GLU A 21 -9.42 -6.96 -6.21
C GLU A 21 -9.45 -5.44 -6.40
N CYS A 22 -10.64 -4.87 -6.52
CA CYS A 22 -10.84 -3.42 -6.48
C CYS A 22 -12.22 -3.10 -5.90
N GLY A 23 -12.35 -1.91 -5.33
CA GLY A 23 -13.61 -1.55 -4.69
C GLY A 23 -13.69 -0.12 -4.19
N LYS A 24 -14.83 0.17 -3.57
CA LYS A 24 -15.09 1.43 -2.87
C LYS A 24 -14.68 1.39 -1.39
N GLY A 25 -14.23 0.24 -0.93
CA GLY A 25 -13.72 0.02 0.42
C GLY A 25 -12.55 0.93 0.78
N GLY A 26 -12.36 1.10 2.07
CA GLY A 26 -11.26 1.89 2.63
C GLY A 26 -9.93 1.13 2.68
N LEU A 27 -8.97 1.75 3.37
CA LEU A 27 -7.67 1.17 3.61
C LEU A 27 -7.75 -0.12 4.44
N GLU A 28 -8.60 -0.13 5.45
CA GLU A 28 -8.80 -1.27 6.37
C GLU A 28 -9.27 -2.52 5.61
N GLU A 29 -10.30 -2.39 4.78
CA GLU A 29 -10.79 -3.48 3.93
C GLU A 29 -9.74 -3.94 2.91
N MET A 30 -8.87 -3.05 2.44
CA MET A 30 -7.76 -3.46 1.56
C MET A 30 -6.76 -4.36 2.30
N ILE A 31 -6.46 -4.05 3.56
CA ILE A 31 -5.49 -4.79 4.38
C ILE A 31 -6.03 -6.16 4.75
N GLU A 32 -7.32 -6.28 5.06
CA GLU A 32 -7.98 -7.56 5.34
C GLU A 32 -7.90 -8.56 4.16
N ASN A 33 -7.76 -8.05 2.94
CA ASN A 33 -7.61 -8.85 1.73
C ASN A 33 -6.16 -9.20 1.38
N PHE A 34 -5.18 -8.78 2.19
CA PHE A 34 -3.80 -9.26 2.03
C PHE A 34 -3.64 -10.64 2.63
N ASP A 35 -3.29 -11.61 1.77
CA ASP A 35 -2.99 -12.97 2.20
C ASP A 35 -1.49 -13.16 2.49
N GLU A 36 -1.18 -14.15 3.33
CA GLU A 36 0.20 -14.47 3.76
C GLU A 36 0.98 -15.33 2.75
N THR A 37 0.39 -15.65 1.59
CA THR A 37 0.92 -16.62 0.62
C THR A 37 1.45 -15.97 -0.65
N GLN A 38 1.15 -14.69 -0.88
CA GLN A 38 1.49 -13.99 -2.11
C GLN A 38 2.10 -12.60 -1.85
N VAL A 39 2.99 -12.19 -2.76
CA VAL A 39 3.40 -10.79 -2.85
C VAL A 39 2.27 -10.01 -3.51
N LEU A 40 1.78 -8.98 -2.83
CA LEU A 40 0.68 -8.14 -3.27
C LEU A 40 1.07 -6.67 -3.23
N TYR A 41 0.35 -5.85 -3.99
CA TYR A 41 0.51 -4.41 -4.02
C TYR A 41 -0.85 -3.74 -3.85
N GLY A 42 -1.01 -2.95 -2.80
CA GLY A 42 -2.21 -2.15 -2.54
C GLY A 42 -2.04 -0.72 -3.00
N PHE A 43 -3.10 -0.13 -3.55
CA PHE A 43 -3.18 1.30 -3.82
C PHE A 43 -4.54 1.81 -3.40
N ALA A 44 -4.59 2.79 -2.49
CA ALA A 44 -5.83 3.30 -1.93
C ALA A 44 -5.85 4.83 -1.82
N LYS A 45 -7.03 5.41 -2.02
CA LYS A 45 -7.33 6.79 -1.69
C LYS A 45 -7.92 6.85 -0.27
N VAL A 46 -7.31 7.65 0.58
CA VAL A 46 -7.74 7.89 1.97
C VAL A 46 -7.95 9.38 2.20
N ILE A 47 -8.74 9.75 3.21
CA ILE A 47 -8.85 11.13 3.66
C ILE A 47 -7.91 11.31 4.84
N ASP A 48 -6.96 12.23 4.75
CA ASP A 48 -6.15 12.60 5.91
C ASP A 48 -7.02 13.39 6.90
N GLU A 49 -7.14 12.88 8.12
CA GLU A 49 -7.95 13.50 9.17
C GLU A 49 -7.46 14.91 9.53
N ASN A 50 -6.16 15.18 9.39
CA ASN A 50 -5.56 16.47 9.77
C ASN A 50 -5.84 17.57 8.76
N THR A 51 -5.64 17.27 7.46
CA THR A 51 -5.81 18.25 6.38
C THR A 51 -7.19 18.21 5.74
N ARG A 52 -7.98 17.15 5.99
CA ARG A 52 -9.25 16.82 5.30
C ARG A 52 -9.10 16.66 3.79
N LEU A 53 -7.86 16.55 3.29
CA LEU A 53 -7.55 16.37 1.88
C LEU A 53 -7.39 14.89 1.55
N PRO A 54 -7.73 14.49 0.31
CA PRO A 54 -7.46 13.14 -0.15
C PRO A 54 -5.96 12.91 -0.31
N LYS A 55 -5.50 11.75 0.15
CA LYS A 55 -4.16 11.21 -0.10
C LYS A 55 -4.23 9.85 -0.74
N PHE A 56 -3.17 9.49 -1.44
CA PHE A 56 -2.98 8.17 -2.01
C PHE A 56 -1.90 7.43 -1.23
N VAL A 57 -2.17 6.17 -0.90
CA VAL A 57 -1.27 5.28 -0.17
C VAL A 57 -0.94 4.11 -1.08
N PHE A 58 0.35 3.82 -1.23
CA PHE A 58 0.86 2.62 -1.88
C PHE A 58 1.42 1.69 -0.82
N ILE A 59 1.02 0.42 -0.85
CA ILE A 59 1.51 -0.62 0.05
C ILE A 59 2.11 -1.74 -0.78
N ALA A 60 3.37 -2.07 -0.53
CA ALA A 60 4.04 -3.22 -1.10
C ALA A 60 4.13 -4.31 -0.02
N TRP A 61 3.37 -5.38 -0.20
CA TRP A 61 3.20 -6.49 0.75
C TRP A 61 4.05 -7.69 0.33
N CYS A 62 4.94 -8.14 1.21
CA CYS A 62 5.83 -9.27 0.98
C CYS A 62 5.88 -10.18 2.21
N PRO A 63 4.87 -11.05 2.40
CA PRO A 63 4.79 -11.93 3.55
C PRO A 63 5.88 -13.01 3.49
N GLU A 64 6.21 -13.59 4.63
CA GLU A 64 7.20 -14.66 4.71
C GLU A 64 6.73 -15.94 3.99
N GLY A 65 5.42 -16.20 3.99
CA GLY A 65 4.82 -17.35 3.32
C GLY A 65 4.80 -17.27 1.79
N ALA A 66 5.14 -16.11 1.21
CA ALA A 66 5.23 -15.98 -0.24
C ALA A 66 6.36 -16.82 -0.85
N ALA A 67 6.18 -17.21 -2.11
CA ALA A 67 7.19 -17.99 -2.84
C ALA A 67 8.57 -17.30 -2.83
N MET A 68 9.62 -18.07 -2.55
CA MET A 68 10.98 -17.54 -2.35
C MET A 68 11.49 -16.70 -3.53
N ASN A 69 11.18 -17.11 -4.76
CA ASN A 69 11.53 -16.36 -5.97
C ASN A 69 10.83 -15.00 -6.05
N ARG A 70 9.60 -14.86 -5.54
CA ARG A 70 8.89 -13.59 -5.46
C ARG A 70 9.51 -12.68 -4.41
N ARG A 71 9.82 -13.23 -3.24
CA ARG A 71 10.49 -12.51 -2.15
C ARG A 71 11.86 -11.97 -2.55
N SER A 72 12.65 -12.73 -3.31
CA SER A 72 13.99 -12.29 -3.75
C SER A 72 13.92 -11.13 -4.76
N GLN A 73 12.92 -11.14 -5.65
CA GLN A 73 12.71 -10.10 -6.65
C GLN A 73 11.93 -8.89 -6.13
N PHE A 74 11.33 -9.00 -4.94
CA PHE A 74 10.39 -8.03 -4.38
C PHE A 74 10.92 -6.60 -4.40
N ASN A 75 12.15 -6.35 -3.95
CA ASN A 75 12.70 -4.99 -3.88
C ASN A 75 12.83 -4.31 -5.26
N ILE A 76 13.07 -5.10 -6.31
CA ILE A 76 13.18 -4.59 -7.68
C ILE A 76 11.78 -4.31 -8.22
N HIS A 77 10.89 -5.30 -8.08
CA HIS A 77 9.54 -5.18 -8.60
C HIS A 77 8.73 -4.12 -7.86
N SER A 78 8.80 -4.02 -6.53
CA SER A 78 8.08 -3.01 -5.75
C SER A 78 8.40 -1.59 -6.22
N ARG A 79 9.67 -1.30 -6.51
CA ARG A 79 10.09 -0.02 -7.10
C ARG A 79 9.50 0.21 -8.49
N GLN A 80 9.52 -0.82 -9.35
CA GLN A 80 8.92 -0.72 -10.69
C GLN A 80 7.40 -0.47 -10.61
N VAL A 81 6.72 -1.14 -9.68
CA VAL A 81 5.28 -0.97 -9.45
C VAL A 81 4.99 0.42 -8.91
N ALA A 82 5.74 0.90 -7.91
CA ALA A 82 5.64 2.26 -7.40
C ALA A 82 5.83 3.31 -8.51
N GLN A 83 6.78 3.08 -9.42
CA GLN A 83 7.00 3.95 -10.59
C GLN A 83 5.86 3.91 -11.60
N LYS A 84 5.07 2.84 -11.67
CA LYS A 84 3.88 2.75 -12.52
C LYS A 84 2.67 3.39 -11.83
N LEU A 85 2.48 3.11 -10.54
CA LEU A 85 1.43 3.65 -9.68
C LEU A 85 1.85 5.00 -9.06
N LYS A 86 2.27 5.95 -9.88
CA LYS A 86 2.75 7.27 -9.41
C LYS A 86 1.64 8.05 -8.68
N GLY A 87 2.04 9.03 -7.88
CA GLY A 87 1.11 9.97 -7.23
C GLY A 87 0.63 9.54 -5.84
N PHE A 88 1.21 8.48 -5.27
CA PHE A 88 1.08 8.22 -3.83
C PHE A 88 1.83 9.27 -3.02
N HIS A 89 1.27 9.57 -1.85
CA HIS A 89 1.83 10.46 -0.85
C HIS A 89 2.59 9.67 0.22
N VAL A 90 2.21 8.41 0.40
CA VAL A 90 2.77 7.49 1.38
C VAL A 90 3.09 6.17 0.71
N GLU A 91 4.31 5.68 0.92
CA GLU A 91 4.73 4.32 0.60
C GLU A 91 4.94 3.51 1.88
N ILE A 92 4.44 2.28 1.89
CA ILE A 92 4.59 1.33 2.98
C ILE A 92 5.10 0.03 2.40
N VAL A 93 6.31 -0.34 2.80
CA VAL A 93 6.88 -1.66 2.49
C VAL A 93 6.67 -2.51 3.73
N ALA A 94 5.89 -3.58 3.60
CA ALA A 94 5.45 -4.40 4.70
C ALA A 94 5.78 -5.86 4.48
N ARG A 95 6.20 -6.56 5.55
CA ARG A 95 6.54 -7.99 5.52
C ARG A 95 5.73 -8.85 6.47
N ASN A 96 5.01 -8.22 7.37
CA ASN A 96 4.12 -8.86 8.33
C ASN A 96 3.00 -7.88 8.72
N GLU A 97 1.97 -8.40 9.36
CA GLU A 97 0.79 -7.64 9.77
C GLU A 97 1.12 -6.41 10.65
N PHE A 98 2.25 -6.42 11.38
CA PHE A 98 2.63 -5.30 12.25
C PHE A 98 2.95 -4.02 11.46
N ASP A 99 3.48 -4.15 10.24
CA ASP A 99 3.79 -3.01 9.36
C ASP A 99 2.54 -2.35 8.77
N ILE A 100 1.43 -3.10 8.70
CA ILE A 100 0.16 -2.68 8.09
C ILE A 100 -0.95 -2.44 9.13
N LYS A 101 -0.62 -2.42 10.43
CA LYS A 101 -1.58 -2.05 11.46
C LYS A 101 -2.17 -0.65 11.18
N PRO A 102 -3.48 -0.45 11.37
CA PRO A 102 -4.13 0.83 11.11
C PRO A 102 -3.43 2.02 11.77
N GLU A 103 -2.95 1.87 13.01
CA GLU A 103 -2.20 2.94 13.70
C GLU A 103 -0.90 3.34 12.98
N VAL A 104 -0.15 2.37 12.45
CA VAL A 104 1.14 2.59 11.77
C VAL A 104 0.91 3.34 10.47
N ILE A 105 -0.11 2.92 9.71
CA ILE A 105 -0.44 3.55 8.43
C ILE A 105 -1.00 4.95 8.66
N LYS A 106 -1.93 5.13 9.61
CA LYS A 106 -2.50 6.46 9.96
C LYS A 106 -1.41 7.42 10.41
N LYS A 107 -0.42 6.95 11.19
CA LYS A 107 0.73 7.75 11.59
C LYS A 107 1.55 8.20 10.36
N LYS A 108 1.87 7.30 9.42
CA LYS A 108 2.58 7.65 8.17
C LYS A 108 1.78 8.63 7.29
N ILE A 109 0.46 8.46 7.20
CA ILE A 109 -0.43 9.40 6.49
C ILE A 109 -0.35 10.79 7.10
N ARG A 110 -0.40 10.89 8.42
CA ARG A 110 -0.25 12.15 9.16
C ARG A 110 1.12 12.78 8.96
N ASP A 111 2.19 11.98 9.10
CA ASP A 111 3.57 12.47 8.98
C ASP A 111 3.91 12.92 7.55
N SER A 112 3.25 12.37 6.52
CA SER A 112 3.38 12.86 5.14
C SER A 112 2.65 14.18 4.87
N SER A 113 1.87 14.69 5.83
CA SER A 113 1.31 16.05 5.74
C SER A 113 2.38 17.03 6.21
N GLY A 114 2.82 17.94 5.35
CA GLY A 114 3.74 19.03 5.70
C GLY A 114 3.20 20.03 6.73
N ALA A 115 2.08 19.74 7.40
CA ALA A 115 1.42 20.58 8.39
C ALA A 115 2.09 20.55 9.79
N LYS A 116 3.35 20.14 9.91
CA LYS A 116 4.13 20.31 11.15
C LYS A 116 4.63 21.75 11.23
N PHE A 117 3.73 22.70 11.47
CA PHE A 117 4.11 24.01 11.98
C PHE A 117 4.44 23.84 13.47
N SER A 118 5.67 23.49 13.79
CA SER A 118 6.23 23.81 15.10
C SER A 118 6.53 25.30 15.10
N ILE A 119 5.56 26.13 15.50
CA ILE A 119 5.88 27.46 16.00
C ILE A 119 6.56 27.23 17.34
N HIS A 120 7.89 27.25 17.32
CA HIS A 120 8.68 27.38 18.54
C HIS A 120 8.49 28.82 19.00
N GLN A 121 7.92 29.02 20.20
CA GLN A 121 7.90 30.30 20.88
C GLN A 121 9.00 30.32 21.92
#